data_AF-A0A523XB98-F1
#
_entry.id   AF-A0A523XB98-F1
#
_cell.length_a   1.000
_cell.length_b   1.000
_cell.length_c   1.000
_cell.angle_alpha   90.00
_cell.angle_beta   90.00
_cell.angle_gamma   90.00
#
_symmetry.space_group_name_H-M   'P 1'
#
loop_
_entity.id
_entity.type
_entity.pdbx_description
1 polymer ?
#
loop_
_entity_poly.entity_id
_entity_poly.type
_entity_poly.pdbx_seq_one_letter_code
_entity_poly.pdbx_strand_id
1 'polypeptide(L)' 'MDKVVLETLGCKLNQAETDSLARQFLSKGYQLAESAGEADIYVLNTCTVTHVADRKARHLLRSAHRTNPGALIVATGCYA' A
#
# COMPACT_ATOMS: atom_id res chain seq x y z
N MET A 1 13.46 -4.85 12.30
CA MET A 1 13.73 -3.96 11.16
C MET A 1 12.52 -4.13 10.28
N ASP A 2 11.70 -3.09 10.22
CA ASP A 2 10.29 -3.28 9.87
C ASP A 2 10.15 -3.31 8.33
N LYS A 3 9.44 -4.32 7.85
CA LYS A 3 9.19 -4.56 6.42
C LYS A 3 7.93 -3.82 5.99
N VAL A 4 8.00 -3.12 4.85
CA VAL A 4 6.86 -2.41 4.26
C VAL A 4 6.58 -2.90 2.84
N VAL A 5 5.31 -3.13 2.53
CA VAL A 5 4.83 -3.31 1.15
C VAL A 5 4.07 -2.08 0.71
N LEU A 6 4.35 -1.64 -0.51
CA LEU A 6 3.68 -0.53 -1.16
C LEU A 6 3.00 -1.05 -2.43
N GLU A 7 1.69 -0.93 -2.50
CA GLU A 7 0.90 -1.32 -3.66
C GLU A 7 0.19 -0.09 -4.24
N THR A 8 0.18 0.03 -5.57
CA THR A 8 -0.42 1.16 -6.28
C THR A 8 -1.67 0.71 -7.03
N LEU A 9 -2.76 1.45 -6.87
CA LEU A 9 -3.98 1.28 -7.65
C LEU A 9 -4.51 2.63 -8.14
N GLY A 10 -4.08 3.07 -9.32
CA GLY A 10 -4.51 4.36 -9.83
C GLY A 10 -3.80 4.76 -11.12
N CYS A 11 -3.50 6.06 -11.25
CA CYS A 11 -2.87 6.62 -12.44
C CYS A 11 -1.36 6.78 -12.25
N LYS A 12 -0.70 7.41 -13.24
CA LYS A 12 0.75 7.69 -13.20
C LYS A 12 1.17 8.53 -11.99
N LEU A 13 0.29 9.41 -11.50
CA LEU A 13 0.57 10.21 -10.30
C LEU A 13 0.70 9.30 -9.07
N ASN A 14 -0.23 8.37 -8.87
CA ASN A 14 -0.17 7.42 -7.75
C ASN A 14 1.12 6.57 -7.81
N GLN A 15 1.57 6.18 -9.01
CA GLN A 15 2.83 5.46 -9.15
C GLN A 15 4.02 6.32 -8.69
N ALA A 16 4.10 7.58 -9.13
CA ALA A 16 5.18 8.48 -8.74
C ALA A 16 5.20 8.77 -7.23
N GLU A 17 4.03 8.91 -6.61
CA GLU A 17 3.87 9.03 -5.16
C GLU A 17 4.36 7.78 -4.43
N THR A 18 4.00 6.59 -4.91
CA THR A 18 4.46 5.32 -4.35
C THR A 18 5.98 5.19 -4.43
N ASP A 19 6.60 5.57 -5.56
CA ASP A 19 8.05 5.56 -5.70
C ASP A 19 8.74 6.56 -4.75
N SER A 20 8.08 7.69 -4.46
CA SER A 20 8.54 8.65 -3.44
C SER A 20 8.43 8.07 -2.04
N LEU A 21 7.30 7.44 -1.70
CA LEU A 21 7.09 6.76 -0.42
C LEU A 21 8.11 5.65 -0.20
N ALA A 22 8.38 4.82 -1.21
CA ALA A 22 9.39 3.77 -1.14
C ALA A 22 10.77 4.33 -0.76
N ARG A 23 11.20 5.41 -1.42
CA ARG A 23 12.46 6.10 -1.10
C ARG A 23 12.48 6.65 0.31
N GLN A 24 11.37 7.22 0.78
CA GLN A 24 11.26 7.73 2.16
C GLN A 24 11.36 6.62 3.19
N PHE A 25 10.67 5.49 2.99
CA PHE A 25 10.76 4.32 3.87
C PHE A 25 12.19 3.78 3.93
N LEU A 26 12.82 3.57 2.76
CA LEU A 26 14.22 3.12 2.69
C LEU A 26 15.18 4.09 3.40
N SER A 27 15.00 5.40 3.24
CA SER A 27 15.83 6.41 3.91
C SER A 27 15.69 6.40 5.44
N LYS A 28 14.57 5.88 5.96
CA LYS A 28 14.29 5.73 7.39
C LYS A 28 14.70 4.36 7.95
N GLY A 29 15.31 3.50 7.14
CA GLY A 29 15.81 2.18 7.56
C GLY A 29 14.77 1.04 7.47
N TYR A 30 13.62 1.28 6.84
CA TYR A 30 12.67 0.21 6.53
C TYR A 30 13.17 -0.62 5.35
N GLN A 31 12.71 -1.86 5.25
CA GLN A 31 12.97 -2.72 4.10
C GLN A 31 11.71 -2.93 3.29
N LEU A 32 11.82 -3.05 1.97
CA LEU A 32 10.69 -3.44 1.14
C LEU A 32 10.45 -4.93 1.32
N ALA A 33 9.22 -5.32 1.67
CA ALA A 33 8.83 -6.73 1.72
C ALA A 33 8.49 -7.24 0.32
N GLU A 34 8.72 -8.53 0.10
CA GLU A 34 8.40 -9.19 -1.17
C GLU A 34 6.90 -9.51 -1.30
N SER A 35 6.19 -9.59 -0.17
CA SER A 35 4.75 -9.86 -0.15
C SER A 35 4.07 -9.28 1.08
N ALA A 36 2.75 -9.08 1.00
CA ALA A 36 1.94 -8.60 2.12
C ALA A 36 1.98 -9.54 3.35
N GLY A 37 2.30 -10.83 3.15
CA GLY A 37 2.41 -11.81 4.25
C GLY A 37 3.66 -11.60 5.12
N GLU A 38 4.67 -10.92 4.61
CA GLU A 38 5.92 -10.65 5.33
C GLU A 38 6.05 -9.19 5.78
N ALA A 39 5.09 -8.35 5.43
CA ALA A 39 5.16 -6.92 5.72
C ALA A 39 4.55 -6.63 7.10
N ASP A 40 5.27 -5.87 7.91
CA ASP A 40 4.74 -5.27 9.15
C ASP A 40 3.78 -4.11 8.81
N ILE A 41 3.99 -3.47 7.66
CA ILE A 41 3.18 -2.36 7.16
C ILE A 41 2.78 -2.63 5.71
N TYR A 42 1.49 -2.57 5.41
CA TYR A 42 0.96 -2.64 4.05
C TYR A 42 0.32 -1.30 3.70
N VAL A 43 0.84 -0.63 2.67
CA VAL A 43 0.35 0.67 2.20
C VAL A 43 -0.23 0.50 0.79
N LEU A 44 -1.52 0.80 0.65
CA LEU A 44 -2.20 0.89 -0.65
C LEU A 44 -2.37 2.36 -1.03
N ASN A 45 -1.65 2.83 -2.05
CA ASN A 45 -1.89 4.13 -2.66
C ASN A 45 -2.91 4.00 -3.80
N THR A 46 -4.09 4.60 -3.66
CA THR A 46 -5.19 4.39 -4.60
C THR A 46 -6.00 5.63 -4.95
N CYS A 47 -6.57 5.59 -6.16
CA CYS A 47 -7.48 6.61 -6.71
C CYS A 47 -8.95 6.19 -6.52
N THR A 48 -9.86 7.16 -6.34
CA THR A 48 -11.30 6.95 -6.05
C THR A 48 -12.25 7.52 -7.07
N VAL A 49 -11.70 7.91 -8.21
CA VAL A 49 -12.50 8.54 -9.26
C VAL A 49 -13.58 7.63 -9.84
N THR A 50 -13.56 6.32 -9.54
CA THR A 50 -14.63 5.38 -9.94
C THR A 50 -14.97 4.39 -8.83
N HIS A 51 -16.24 3.97 -8.78
CA HIS A 51 -16.70 2.89 -7.90
C HIS A 51 -15.98 1.55 -8.12
N VAL A 52 -15.44 1.32 -9.32
CA VAL A 52 -14.64 0.13 -9.63
C VAL A 52 -13.29 0.20 -8.91
N ALA A 53 -12.65 1.36 -8.90
CA ALA A 53 -11.41 1.58 -8.17
C ALA A 53 -11.64 1.39 -6.65
N ASP A 54 -12.71 1.97 -6.10
CA ASP A 54 -13.06 1.79 -4.69
C ASP A 54 -13.29 0.33 -4.31
N ARG A 55 -14.01 -0.41 -5.16
CA ARG A 55 -14.28 -1.84 -4.94
C ARG A 55 -12.99 -2.65 -4.94
N LYS A 56 -12.07 -2.37 -5.87
CA LYS A 56 -10.76 -3.02 -5.94
C LYS A 56 -9.91 -2.68 -4.72
N ALA A 57 -9.85 -1.41 -4.32
CA ALA A 57 -9.12 -0.99 -3.13
C ALA A 57 -9.59 -1.73 -1.88
N ARG A 58 -10.91 -1.76 -1.63
CA ARG A 58 -11.48 -2.51 -0.51
C ARG A 58 -11.23 -4.02 -0.58
N HIS A 59 -11.14 -4.58 -1.78
CA HIS A 59 -10.80 -6.00 -1.94
C HIS A 59 -9.35 -6.28 -1.53
N LEU A 60 -8.41 -5.46 -2.01
CA LEU A 60 -6.99 -5.55 -1.68
C LEU A 60 -6.74 -5.37 -0.17
N LEU A 61 -7.29 -4.32 0.43
CA LEU A 61 -7.15 -4.06 1.87
C LEU A 61 -7.65 -5.25 2.72
N ARG A 62 -8.82 -5.81 2.37
CA ARG A 62 -9.34 -6.99 3.07
C ARG A 62 -8.49 -8.23 2.83
N SER A 63 -7.90 -8.37 1.64
CA SER A 63 -7.00 -9.48 1.34
C SER A 63 -5.72 -9.38 2.15
N ALA A 64 -5.08 -8.20 2.17
CA ALA A 64 -3.90 -7.93 2.97
C ALA A 64 -4.14 -8.22 4.45
N HIS A 65 -5.29 -7.79 5.01
CA HIS A 65 -5.65 -8.07 6.40
C HIS A 65 -5.84 -9.57 6.69
N ARG A 66 -6.41 -10.33 5.76
CA ARG A 66 -6.53 -11.79 5.93
C ARG A 66 -5.18 -12.49 5.83
N THR A 67 -4.31 -12.04 4.94
CA THR A 67 -2.97 -12.62 4.73
C THR A 67 -2.06 -12.35 5.93
N ASN A 68 -2.09 -11.13 6.47
CA ASN A 68 -1.36 -10.76 7.67
C ASN A 68 -2.23 -9.90 8.60
N PRO A 69 -2.97 -10.52 9.55
CA PRO A 69 -3.81 -9.80 10.51
C PRO A 69 -3.02 -8.88 11.47
N GLY A 70 -1.72 -9.12 11.63
CA GLY A 70 -0.83 -8.33 12.49
C GLY A 70 -0.22 -7.11 11.80
N ALA A 71 -0.35 -6.99 10.48
CA ALA A 71 0.20 -5.86 9.73
C ALA A 71 -0.62 -4.58 9.98
N LEU A 72 0.07 -3.45 10.05
CA LEU A 72 -0.55 -2.14 9.96
C LEU A 72 -0.97 -1.89 8.50
N ILE A 73 -2.27 -1.73 8.27
CA ILE A 73 -2.82 -1.50 6.93
C ILE A 73 -3.17 -0.02 6.77
N VAL A 74 -2.61 0.60 5.73
CA VAL A 74 -2.80 2.02 5.41
C VAL A 74 -3.35 2.13 3.99
N ALA A 75 -4.44 2.86 3.84
CA ALA A 75 -4.91 3.33 2.54
C ALA A 75 -4.54 4.82 2.40
N THR A 76 -3.98 5.20 1.25
CA THR A 76 -3.60 6.56 0.91
C THR A 76 -3.94 6.88 -0.55
N GLY A 77 -3.68 8.10 -1.00
CA GLY A 77 -4.05 8.59 -2.32
C GLY A 77 -5.38 9.33 -2.30
N CYS A 78 -6.08 9.38 -3.44
CA CYS A 78 -7.38 10.06 -3.53
C CYS A 78 -8.51 9.38 -2.72
N TYR A 79 -8.24 8.21 -2.14
CA TYR A 79 -9.15 7.47 -1.23
C TYR A 79 -9.09 7.93 0.21
N ALA A 80 -8.07 8.74 0.56
CA ALA A 80 -7.86 9.24 1.91
C ALA A 80 -8.68 10.51 2.20
#